data_AF-A0A7V5MPV8-F1
#
_entry.id   AF-A0A7V5MPV8-F1
#
_cell.length_a   1.000
_cell.length_b   1.000
_cell.length_c   1.000
_cell.angle_alpha   90.00
_cell.angle_beta   90.00
_cell.angle_gamma   90.00
#
_symmetry.space_group_name_H-M   'P 1'
#
loop_
_entity.id
_entity.type
_entity.pdbx_description
1 polymer ?
#
loop_
_entity_poly.entity_id
_entity_poly.type
_entity_poly.pdbx_seq_one_letter_code
_entity_poly.pdbx_strand_id
1 'polypeptide(L)'
;MNQTVSSAATNVNEHDVIQCVTFRLENETYGINVMQVQEVLRVTEIAPVPGAPDYVLGIINLRGNVVTVIDTRRRLGLPSREPDDATRIVIIETGKHVVGIMVDAVAEVVDLDTSEIDTAPSVGNEDSARYIQGVANVDDNLLILVDLNKLLTDEEWDEVMAL
;
A
#
# COMPACT_ATOMS: atom_id res chain seq x y z
N MET A 1 2.91 60.80 19.05
CA MET A 1 3.20 59.76 20.04
C MET A 1 2.36 58.53 19.73
N ASN A 2 3.08 57.43 19.48
CA ASN A 2 2.71 56.01 19.40
C ASN A 2 1.54 55.56 18.51
N GLN A 3 1.94 55.21 17.28
CA GLN A 3 1.59 53.92 16.70
C GLN A 3 2.05 52.78 17.63
N THR A 4 1.22 51.77 17.83
CA THR A 4 1.67 50.45 18.28
C THR A 4 0.89 49.40 17.51
N VAL A 5 1.54 48.93 16.45
CA VAL A 5 1.33 47.62 15.85
C VAL A 5 1.95 46.56 16.77
N SER A 6 1.21 45.51 17.12
CA SER A 6 1.74 44.21 17.54
C SER A 6 0.57 43.21 17.53
N SER A 7 0.55 42.29 16.56
CA SER A 7 1.00 40.89 16.69
C SER A 7 -0.07 40.03 17.41
N ALA A 8 -0.55 38.91 16.87
CA ALA A 8 0.17 37.88 16.15
C ALA A 8 -0.67 37.27 15.01
N ALA A 9 -0.03 37.08 13.86
CA ALA A 9 -0.40 36.04 12.92
C ALA A 9 0.03 34.71 13.55
N THR A 10 -0.91 33.77 13.71
CA THR A 10 -0.57 32.36 13.85
C THR A 10 -1.08 31.69 12.58
N ASN A 11 -0.25 31.70 11.55
CA ASN A 11 -0.40 30.73 10.47
C ASN A 11 0.09 29.40 11.06
N VAL A 12 -0.85 28.64 11.61
CA VAL A 12 -0.67 27.20 11.78
C VAL A 12 -0.59 26.64 10.36
N ASN A 13 0.63 26.35 9.89
CA ASN A 13 0.79 25.35 8.86
C ASN A 13 0.43 24.02 9.53
N GLU A 14 -0.84 23.64 9.50
CA GLU A 14 -1.25 22.25 9.69
C GLU A 14 -0.71 21.48 8.49
N HIS A 15 0.53 21.01 8.61
CA HIS A 15 1.01 19.96 7.74
C HIS A 15 0.27 18.69 8.13
N ASP A 16 -0.58 18.17 7.24
CA ASP A 16 -1.17 16.86 7.42
C ASP A 16 -0.03 15.84 7.33
N VAL A 17 0.30 15.22 8.47
CA VAL A 17 1.24 14.10 8.54
C VAL A 17 0.44 12.82 8.38
N ILE A 18 0.85 12.00 7.42
CA ILE A 18 0.32 10.65 7.24
C ILE A 18 1.32 9.63 7.75
N GLN A 19 0.83 8.53 8.32
CA GLN A 19 1.67 7.41 8.70
C GLN A 19 1.54 6.30 7.66
N CYS A 20 2.66 5.76 7.20
CA CYS A 20 2.69 4.73 6.18
C CYS A 20 3.35 3.45 6.71
N VAL A 21 2.69 2.31 6.52
CA VAL A 21 3.35 1.02 6.65
C VAL A 21 4.17 0.81 5.39
N THR A 22 5.48 0.61 5.56
CA THR A 22 6.37 0.35 4.44
C THR A 22 6.60 -1.14 4.23
N PHE A 23 6.72 -1.54 2.97
CA PHE A 23 7.04 -2.90 2.58
C PHE A 23 7.92 -2.90 1.35
N ARG A 24 8.58 -4.03 1.11
CA ARG A 24 9.47 -4.22 -0.02
C ARG A 24 8.82 -5.11 -1.07
N LEU A 25 9.09 -4.77 -2.32
CA LEU A 25 8.96 -5.66 -3.46
C LEU A 25 10.22 -5.49 -4.29
N GLU A 26 10.96 -6.57 -4.52
CA GLU A 26 12.23 -6.52 -5.24
C GLU A 26 13.23 -5.57 -4.54
N ASN A 27 13.64 -4.51 -5.24
CA ASN A 27 14.65 -3.56 -4.79
C ASN A 27 14.04 -2.21 -4.37
N GLU A 28 12.71 -2.11 -4.36
CA GLU A 28 11.99 -0.87 -4.08
C GLU A 28 11.20 -0.96 -2.77
N THR A 29 11.03 0.21 -2.15
CA THR A 29 10.22 0.38 -0.95
C THR A 29 8.92 1.07 -1.32
N TYR A 30 7.83 0.43 -0.93
CA TYR A 30 6.47 0.89 -1.15
C TYR A 30 5.85 1.27 0.20
N GLY A 31 4.91 2.22 0.18
CA GLY A 31 4.19 2.69 1.34
C GLY A 31 2.68 2.68 1.10
N ILE A 32 1.93 2.23 2.10
CA ILE A 32 0.47 2.36 2.15
C ILE A 32 0.06 3.03 3.45
N ASN A 33 -1.05 3.76 3.41
CA ASN A 33 -1.57 4.44 4.60
C ASN A 33 -1.82 3.41 5.72
N VAL A 34 -1.29 3.67 6.91
CA VAL A 34 -1.44 2.77 8.08
C VAL A 34 -2.90 2.53 8.42
N MET A 35 -3.77 3.50 8.16
CA MET A 35 -5.20 3.41 8.44
C MET A 35 -5.91 2.36 7.58
N GLN A 36 -5.29 1.94 6.48
CA GLN A 36 -5.78 0.87 5.61
C GLN A 36 -5.19 -0.49 5.97
N VAL A 37 -4.28 -0.58 6.93
CA VAL A 37 -3.65 -1.84 7.33
C VAL A 37 -4.33 -2.36 8.59
N GLN A 38 -4.93 -3.54 8.49
CA GLN A 38 -5.53 -4.21 9.65
C GLN A 38 -4.49 -5.03 10.40
N GLU A 39 -3.76 -5.91 9.69
CA GLU A 39 -2.82 -6.86 10.30
C GLU A 39 -1.68 -7.22 9.33
N VAL A 40 -0.52 -7.60 9.88
CA VAL A 40 0.60 -8.17 9.12
C VAL A 40 0.83 -9.60 9.57
N LEU A 41 0.67 -10.55 8.64
CA LEU A 41 0.75 -11.98 8.91
C LEU A 41 2.00 -12.58 8.27
N ARG A 42 2.54 -13.63 8.89
CA ARG A 42 3.47 -14.53 8.20
C ARG A 42 2.71 -15.30 7.12
N VAL A 43 3.40 -15.67 6.03
CA VAL A 43 2.82 -16.55 5.03
C VAL A 43 2.44 -17.87 5.69
N THR A 44 1.20 -18.29 5.46
CA THR A 44 0.66 -19.60 5.86
C THR A 44 0.16 -20.31 4.61
N GLU A 45 -0.48 -21.47 4.77
CA GLU A 45 -1.08 -22.17 3.64
C GLU A 45 -2.16 -21.30 2.98
N ILE A 46 -1.96 -20.98 1.70
CA ILE A 46 -2.94 -20.29 0.85
C ILE A 46 -3.65 -21.36 0.04
N ALA A 47 -4.96 -21.52 0.26
CA ALA A 47 -5.75 -22.49 -0.47
C ALA A 47 -6.06 -21.93 -1.87
N PRO A 48 -5.64 -22.60 -2.96
CA PRO A 48 -5.86 -22.11 -4.31
C PRO A 48 -7.36 -22.11 -4.67
N VAL A 49 -7.80 -21.08 -5.39
CA VAL A 49 -9.19 -20.97 -5.87
C VAL A 49 -9.23 -21.27 -7.37
N PRO A 50 -9.92 -22.34 -7.81
CA PRO A 50 -10.04 -22.66 -9.23
C PRO A 50 -10.74 -21.55 -10.02
N GLY A 51 -10.16 -21.14 -11.14
CA GLY A 51 -10.72 -20.12 -12.02
C GLY A 51 -10.51 -18.67 -11.54
N ALA A 52 -9.79 -18.46 -10.44
CA ALA A 52 -9.42 -17.12 -10.01
C ALA A 52 -8.46 -16.44 -11.01
N PRO A 53 -8.47 -15.10 -11.09
CA PRO A 53 -7.49 -14.35 -11.86
C PRO A 53 -6.06 -14.71 -11.48
N ASP A 54 -5.13 -14.54 -12.42
CA ASP A 54 -3.72 -14.94 -12.25
C ASP A 54 -2.97 -14.16 -11.15
N TYR A 55 -3.41 -12.96 -10.81
CA TYR A 55 -2.89 -12.17 -9.70
C TYR A 55 -3.45 -12.60 -8.33
N VAL A 56 -4.38 -13.55 -8.28
CA VAL A 56 -4.91 -14.12 -7.03
C VAL A 56 -4.16 -15.40 -6.69
N LEU A 57 -3.54 -15.44 -5.51
CA LEU A 57 -2.86 -16.64 -4.99
C LEU A 57 -3.86 -17.66 -4.44
N GLY A 58 -5.00 -17.19 -3.93
CA GLY A 58 -6.04 -18.00 -3.34
C GLY A 58 -6.63 -17.34 -2.12
N ILE A 59 -7.06 -18.13 -1.14
CA ILE A 59 -7.72 -17.68 0.08
C ILE A 59 -7.02 -18.20 1.34
N ILE A 60 -7.12 -17.43 2.42
CA ILE A 60 -6.71 -17.82 3.76
C ILE A 60 -7.89 -17.70 4.74
N ASN A 61 -7.82 -18.43 5.85
CA ASN A 61 -8.76 -18.26 6.96
C ASN A 61 -8.17 -17.30 8.02
N LEU A 62 -8.75 -16.11 8.14
CA LEU A 62 -8.40 -15.13 9.15
C LEU A 62 -9.51 -15.06 10.22
N ARG A 63 -9.27 -15.73 11.35
CA ARG A 63 -10.19 -15.76 12.52
C ARG A 63 -11.62 -16.19 12.16
N GLY A 64 -11.76 -17.14 11.25
CA GLY A 64 -13.04 -17.65 10.76
C GLY A 64 -13.57 -16.95 9.51
N ASN A 65 -12.95 -15.85 9.08
CA ASN A 65 -13.31 -15.15 7.84
C ASN A 65 -12.42 -15.60 6.70
N VAL A 66 -13.01 -15.79 5.52
CA VAL A 66 -12.26 -16.08 4.29
C VAL A 66 -11.72 -14.76 3.74
N VAL A 67 -10.41 -14.72 3.48
CA VAL A 67 -9.75 -13.53 2.93
C VAL A 67 -8.96 -13.93 1.70
N THR A 68 -9.23 -13.26 0.57
CA THR A 68 -8.49 -13.44 -0.68
C THR A 68 -7.10 -12.84 -0.56
N VAL A 69 -6.09 -13.54 -1.06
CA VAL A 69 -4.70 -13.09 -1.08
C VAL A 69 -4.25 -12.82 -2.52
N ILE A 70 -3.79 -11.59 -2.75
CA ILE A 70 -3.31 -11.08 -4.03
C ILE A 70 -1.78 -11.15 -4.07
N ASP A 71 -1.22 -11.61 -5.19
CA ASP A 71 0.20 -11.49 -5.51
C ASP A 71 0.50 -10.04 -5.94
N THR A 72 1.09 -9.25 -5.04
CA THR A 72 1.40 -7.85 -5.31
C THR A 72 2.48 -7.69 -6.36
N ARG A 73 3.41 -8.65 -6.48
CA ARG A 73 4.44 -8.61 -7.53
C ARG A 73 3.79 -8.74 -8.90
N ARG A 74 2.93 -9.74 -9.10
CA ARG A 74 2.16 -9.88 -10.34
C ARG A 74 1.33 -8.64 -10.62
N ARG A 75 0.67 -8.10 -9.59
CA ARG A 75 -0.20 -6.93 -9.76
C ARG A 75 0.54 -5.68 -10.23
N LEU A 76 1.79 -5.50 -9.79
CA LEU A 76 2.65 -4.38 -10.19
C LEU A 76 3.53 -4.69 -11.42
N GLY A 77 3.37 -5.87 -12.04
CA GLY A 77 4.16 -6.29 -13.21
C GLY A 77 5.59 -6.70 -12.90
N LEU A 78 5.89 -7.05 -11.65
CA LEU A 78 7.20 -7.47 -11.18
C LEU A 78 7.43 -8.99 -11.37
N PRO A 79 8.68 -9.44 -11.56
CA PRO A 79 8.99 -10.86 -11.69
C PRO A 79 8.52 -11.66 -10.48
N SER A 80 7.93 -12.84 -10.65
CA SER A 80 7.55 -13.69 -9.52
C SER A 80 8.76 -14.14 -8.69
N ARG A 81 8.55 -14.38 -7.41
CA ARG A 81 9.55 -14.83 -6.44
C ARG A 81 8.90 -15.83 -5.48
N GLU A 82 9.63 -16.88 -5.12
CA GLU A 82 9.20 -17.82 -4.08
C GLU A 82 9.20 -17.15 -2.69
N PRO A 83 8.15 -17.35 -1.88
CA PRO A 83 8.10 -16.85 -0.50
C PRO A 83 9.26 -17.37 0.36
N ASP A 84 9.73 -16.53 1.26
CA ASP A 84 10.74 -16.86 2.27
C ASP A 84 10.33 -16.38 3.67
N ASP A 85 11.23 -16.50 4.65
CA ASP A 85 10.98 -16.11 6.05
C ASP A 85 10.68 -14.62 6.25
N ALA A 86 11.07 -13.76 5.30
CA ALA A 86 10.78 -12.33 5.33
C ALA A 86 9.40 -12.02 4.74
N THR A 87 8.89 -12.87 3.85
CA THR A 87 7.63 -12.67 3.13
C THR A 87 6.45 -12.57 4.09
N ARG A 88 5.54 -11.61 3.83
CA ARG A 88 4.36 -11.34 4.66
C ARG A 88 3.11 -11.25 3.80
N ILE A 89 1.97 -11.49 4.44
CA ILE A 89 0.65 -11.12 3.92
C ILE A 89 0.18 -9.91 4.74
N VAL A 90 0.00 -8.76 4.09
CA VAL A 90 -0.55 -7.56 4.71
C VAL A 90 -2.05 -7.55 4.47
N ILE A 91 -2.83 -7.61 5.53
CA ILE A 91 -4.29 -7.52 5.47
C ILE A 91 -4.65 -6.04 5.39
N ILE A 92 -5.28 -5.66 4.28
CA ILE A 92 -5.65 -4.30 3.98
C ILE A 92 -7.17 -4.15 3.86
N GLU A 93 -7.64 -2.94 4.14
CA GLU A 93 -9.02 -2.51 3.94
C GLU A 93 -9.06 -1.36 2.92
N THR A 94 -9.88 -1.54 1.89
CA THR A 94 -10.09 -0.56 0.82
C THR A 94 -11.57 -0.46 0.52
N GLY A 95 -12.16 0.70 0.84
CA GLY A 95 -13.61 0.88 0.84
C GLY A 95 -14.31 -0.06 1.82
N LYS A 96 -14.94 -1.11 1.30
CA LYS A 96 -15.62 -2.16 2.10
C LYS A 96 -14.96 -3.53 1.98
N HIS A 97 -13.86 -3.61 1.24
CA HIS A 97 -13.22 -4.87 0.88
C HIS A 97 -12.02 -5.11 1.80
N VAL A 98 -11.92 -6.33 2.30
CA VAL A 98 -10.79 -6.81 3.10
C VAL A 98 -10.07 -7.88 2.31
N VAL A 99 -8.81 -7.63 1.98
CA VAL A 99 -7.95 -8.56 1.23
C VAL A 99 -6.56 -8.62 1.83
N GLY A 100 -5.87 -9.73 1.59
CA GLY A 100 -4.44 -9.85 1.83
C GLY A 100 -3.65 -9.47 0.58
N ILE A 101 -2.55 -8.74 0.75
CA ILE A 101 -1.55 -8.53 -0.30
C ILE A 101 -0.24 -9.21 0.15
N MET A 102 0.37 -10.01 -0.73
CA MET A 102 1.63 -10.69 -0.42
C MET A 102 2.82 -9.83 -0.84
N VAL A 103 3.71 -9.54 0.11
CA VAL A 103 4.87 -8.65 -0.05
C VAL A 103 6.17 -9.35 0.37
N ASP A 104 7.30 -8.95 -0.23
CA ASP A 104 8.60 -9.60 0.03
C ASP A 104 9.05 -9.45 1.48
N ALA A 105 8.78 -8.28 2.08
CA ALA A 105 9.03 -8.01 3.49
C ALA A 105 8.23 -6.78 3.94
N VAL A 106 7.82 -6.75 5.21
CA VAL A 106 7.36 -5.51 5.86
C VAL A 106 8.54 -4.87 6.58
N ALA A 107 8.66 -3.56 6.48
CA ALA A 107 9.68 -2.77 7.14
C ALA A 107 9.04 -1.92 8.26
N GLU A 108 9.42 -0.66 8.39
CA GLU A 108 8.97 0.22 9.47
C GLU A 108 7.72 1.04 9.10
N VAL A 109 7.14 1.69 10.12
CA VAL A 109 6.13 2.73 9.90
C VAL A 109 6.85 4.05 9.83
N VAL A 110 6.57 4.83 8.78
CA VAL A 110 7.18 6.15 8.56
C VAL A 110 6.12 7.23 8.69
N ASP A 111 6.48 8.34 9.32
CA ASP A 111 5.69 9.57 9.31
C ASP A 111 6.11 10.39 8.10
N LEU A 112 5.15 10.83 7.30
CA LEU A 112 5.39 11.58 6.08
C LEU A 112 4.56 12.86 6.07
N ASP A 113 5.24 14.00 5.93
CA ASP A 113 4.56 15.27 5.70
C ASP A 113 3.96 15.25 4.30
N THR A 114 2.68 15.57 4.16
CA THR A 114 2.03 15.59 2.84
C THR A 114 2.68 16.56 1.86
N SER A 115 3.45 17.56 2.33
CA SER A 115 4.24 18.45 1.49
C SER A 115 5.54 17.83 0.94
N GLU A 116 5.97 16.69 1.47
CA GLU A 116 7.12 15.91 0.96
C GLU A 116 6.71 14.90 -0.11
N ILE A 117 5.41 14.78 -0.40
CA ILE A 117 4.88 13.90 -1.42
C ILE A 117 4.92 14.63 -2.77
N ASP A 118 5.85 14.22 -3.61
CA ASP A 118 5.89 14.64 -4.99
C ASP A 118 4.89 13.83 -5.82
N THR A 119 4.38 14.45 -6.88
CA THR A 119 3.61 13.72 -7.89
C THR A 119 4.53 12.67 -8.49
N ALA A 120 4.04 11.43 -8.60
CA ALA A 120 4.81 10.36 -9.18
C ALA A 120 5.35 10.80 -10.55
N PRO A 121 6.68 10.81 -10.76
CA PRO A 121 7.20 11.02 -12.10
C PRO A 121 6.66 9.89 -12.98
N SER A 122 6.53 10.10 -14.29
CA SER A 122 6.06 9.10 -15.26
C SER A 122 7.07 7.95 -15.41
N VAL A 123 7.34 7.22 -14.32
CA VAL A 123 8.38 6.21 -14.19
C VAL A 123 7.69 4.90 -13.90
N GLY A 124 7.65 4.05 -14.93
CA GLY A 124 6.99 2.76 -14.92
C GLY A 124 6.33 2.46 -16.26
N ASN A 125 5.89 1.21 -16.46
CA ASN A 125 4.94 0.89 -17.51
C ASN A 125 3.63 1.65 -17.23
N GLU A 126 2.88 2.02 -18.25
CA GLU A 126 1.59 2.75 -18.11
C GLU A 126 0.65 2.09 -17.09
N ASP A 127 0.70 0.75 -17.01
CA ASP A 127 -0.10 -0.05 -16.09
C ASP A 127 0.31 0.06 -14.62
N SER A 128 1.58 0.32 -14.29
CA SER A 128 2.04 0.44 -12.89
C SER A 128 1.76 1.85 -12.34
N ALA A 129 1.80 2.87 -13.21
CA ALA A 129 1.54 4.26 -12.84
C ALA A 129 0.13 4.49 -12.28
N ARG A 130 -0.85 3.64 -12.67
CA ARG A 130 -2.24 3.78 -12.21
C ARG A 130 -2.41 3.58 -10.69
N TYR A 131 -1.50 2.84 -10.05
CA TYR A 131 -1.59 2.50 -8.63
C TYR A 131 -0.76 3.42 -7.75
N ILE A 132 0.05 4.32 -8.33
CA ILE A 132 0.97 5.16 -7.58
C ILE A 132 0.27 6.47 -7.22
N GLN A 133 0.20 6.76 -5.93
CA GLN A 133 -0.31 8.03 -5.40
C GLN A 133 0.72 9.15 -5.57
N GLY A 134 1.99 8.83 -5.31
CA GLY A 134 3.10 9.78 -5.31
C GLY A 134 4.39 9.10 -4.90
N VAL A 135 5.44 9.91 -4.77
CA VAL A 135 6.73 9.46 -4.25
C VAL A 135 7.21 10.42 -3.18
N ALA A 136 7.99 9.91 -2.24
CA ALA A 136 8.67 10.72 -1.23
C ALA A 136 10.11 10.22 -1.06
N ASN A 137 10.96 11.08 -0.53
CA ASN A 137 12.32 10.70 -0.14
C ASN A 137 12.37 10.63 1.39
N VAL A 138 12.62 9.42 1.92
CA VAL A 138 12.73 9.15 3.35
C VAL A 138 14.13 8.61 3.62
N ASP A 139 14.92 9.32 4.42
CA ASP A 139 16.31 8.96 4.74
C ASP A 139 17.18 8.63 3.52
N ASP A 140 17.14 9.49 2.49
CA ASP A 140 17.81 9.32 1.19
C ASP A 140 17.33 8.12 0.34
N ASN A 141 16.21 7.49 0.71
CA ASN A 141 15.61 6.38 -0.03
C ASN A 141 14.28 6.79 -0.65
N LEU A 142 14.06 6.33 -1.89
CA LEU A 142 12.78 6.52 -2.59
C LEU A 142 11.70 5.63 -1.94
N LEU A 143 10.62 6.27 -1.52
CA LEU A 143 9.39 5.64 -1.06
C LEU A 143 8.29 5.84 -2.11
N ILE A 144 7.75 4.74 -2.64
CA ILE A 144 6.65 4.76 -3.62
C ILE A 144 5.33 4.59 -2.87
N LEU A 145 4.47 5.62 -2.89
CA LEU A 145 3.16 5.54 -2.23
C LEU A 145 2.14 4.88 -3.14
N VAL A 146 1.47 3.84 -2.63
CA VAL A 146 0.46 3.07 -3.38
C VAL A 146 -0.93 3.52 -2.99
N ASP A 147 -1.73 3.87 -3.99
CA ASP A 147 -3.17 4.12 -3.88
C ASP A 147 -3.92 2.78 -3.92
N LEU A 148 -4.21 2.22 -2.75
CA LEU A 148 -4.92 0.94 -2.62
C LEU A 148 -6.34 0.96 -3.19
N ASN A 149 -6.95 2.15 -3.37
CA ASN A 149 -8.27 2.24 -4.00
C ASN A 149 -8.20 1.98 -5.51
N LYS A 150 -7.03 2.21 -6.13
CA LYS A 150 -6.79 1.95 -7.55
C LYS A 150 -6.18 0.59 -7.81
N LEU A 151 -5.78 -0.13 -6.75
CA LEU A 151 -5.11 -1.42 -6.82
C LEU A 151 -5.89 -2.42 -7.67
N LEU A 152 -7.22 -2.43 -7.59
CA LEU A 152 -8.11 -3.17 -8.48
C LEU A 152 -9.17 -2.22 -9.05
N THR A 153 -9.63 -2.47 -10.27
CA THR A 153 -10.82 -1.83 -10.83
C THR A 153 -12.07 -2.31 -10.10
N ASP A 154 -13.19 -1.61 -10.28
CA ASP A 154 -14.48 -2.05 -9.72
C ASP A 154 -14.87 -3.46 -10.21
N GLU A 155 -14.60 -3.78 -11.49
CA GLU A 155 -14.86 -5.11 -12.06
C GLU A 155 -13.95 -6.18 -11.44
N GLU A 156 -12.66 -5.89 -11.26
CA GLU A 156 -11.72 -6.80 -10.60
C GLU A 156 -12.08 -7.00 -9.12
N TRP A 157 -12.62 -5.98 -8.45
CA TRP A 157 -13.17 -6.14 -7.10
C TRP A 157 -14.37 -7.07 -7.07
N ASP A 158 -15.32 -6.91 -8.00
CA ASP A 158 -16.48 -7.80 -8.09
C ASP A 158 -16.05 -9.26 -8.33
N GLU A 159 -15.04 -9.49 -9.17
CA GLU A 159 -14.44 -10.81 -9.40
C GLU A 159 -13.80 -11.37 -8.12
N VAL A 160 -12.97 -10.59 -7.43
CA VAL A 160 -12.26 -11.00 -6.20
C VAL A 160 -13.22 -11.29 -5.05
N MET A 161 -14.32 -10.55 -4.94
CA MET A 161 -15.32 -10.71 -3.89
C MET A 161 -16.30 -11.86 -4.17
N ALA A 162 -16.30 -12.42 -5.39
CA ALA A 162 -17.11 -13.56 -5.78
C ALA A 162 -16.43 -14.93 -5.56
N LEU A 163 -15.15 -14.94 -5.14
CA LEU A 163 -14.36 -16.15 -4.84
C LEU A 163 -14.73 -16.76 -3.48
#